data_AF-A0A1Y5Q614-F1
#
_entry.id   AF-A0A1Y5Q614-F1
#
_cell.length_a   1.000
_cell.length_b   1.000
_cell.length_c   1.000
_cell.angle_alpha   90.00
_cell.angle_beta   90.00
_cell.angle_gamma   90.00
#
_symmetry.space_group_name_H-M   'P 1'
#
loop_
_entity.id
_entity.type
_entity.pdbx_description
1 polymer ?
#
loop_
_entity_poly.entity_id
_entity_poly.type
_entity_poly.pdbx_seq_one_letter_code
_entity_poly.pdbx_strand_id
1 'polypeptide(L)'
;MFCTQCGTAIAGDAKFCGNCGAPAQGSAKPGMSTSKPTLPPPPIPRVEASVPQVRPWVRYWARMFDIYLASIVAGFAIGILNPNAFNEKGSDQLFALVVIFAWVFIEAIFLSTVGTTPGKWLFKTRIVPPHGGTLDYSTALSRSFKVWWRGLGIGFPLASLITLIVAHGKLTKNGITTWDRDDGFTITHERIGVLRVLVAIVFFTGFLLLIIVGNAANA
;
A
#
# COMPACT_ATOMS: atom_id res chain seq x y z
N MET A 1 -18.82 -59.88 -19.26
CA MET A 1 -19.35 -58.70 -20.00
C MET A 1 -19.98 -57.73 -18.99
N PHE A 2 -20.26 -56.46 -19.31
CA PHE A 2 -20.95 -55.56 -18.37
C PHE A 2 -22.31 -55.14 -18.92
N CYS A 3 -23.30 -55.02 -18.04
CA CYS A 3 -24.61 -54.52 -18.41
C CYS A 3 -24.53 -53.04 -18.81
N THR A 4 -25.05 -52.69 -19.98
CA THR A 4 -25.09 -51.29 -20.46
C THR A 4 -26.07 -50.41 -19.69
N GLN A 5 -27.03 -51.02 -18.97
CA GLN A 5 -28.04 -50.30 -18.20
C GLN A 5 -27.60 -50.01 -16.75
N CYS A 6 -27.04 -51.00 -16.04
CA CYS A 6 -26.70 -50.86 -14.62
C CYS A 6 -25.21 -51.09 -14.28
N GLY A 7 -24.37 -51.37 -15.28
CA GLY A 7 -22.93 -51.58 -15.08
C GLY A 7 -22.54 -52.87 -14.35
N THR A 8 -23.50 -53.72 -13.97
CA THR A 8 -23.21 -54.99 -13.26
C THR A 8 -22.53 -55.99 -14.20
N ALA A 9 -21.59 -56.78 -13.67
CA ALA A 9 -20.92 -57.84 -14.42
C ALA A 9 -21.90 -58.96 -14.77
N ILE A 10 -21.93 -59.33 -16.06
CA ILE A 10 -22.72 -60.41 -16.62
C ILE A 10 -21.78 -61.58 -16.95
N ALA A 11 -22.12 -62.77 -16.47
CA ALA A 11 -21.48 -64.04 -16.83
C ALA A 11 -21.61 -64.30 -18.34
N GLY A 12 -20.61 -64.96 -18.94
CA GLY A 12 -20.45 -65.02 -20.40
C GLY A 12 -21.61 -65.62 -21.20
N ASP A 13 -22.48 -66.38 -20.56
CA ASP A 13 -23.60 -67.15 -21.13
C ASP A 13 -24.99 -66.68 -20.65
N ALA A 14 -25.06 -65.69 -19.76
CA ALA A 14 -26.33 -65.22 -19.22
C ALA A 14 -27.12 -64.41 -20.26
N LYS A 15 -28.38 -64.79 -20.51
CA LYS A 15 -29.29 -64.08 -21.45
C LYS A 15 -29.81 -62.74 -20.92
N PHE A 16 -29.84 -62.56 -19.60
CA PHE A 16 -30.33 -61.36 -18.92
C PHE A 16 -29.42 -60.98 -17.75
N CYS A 17 -29.41 -59.69 -17.37
CA CYS A 17 -28.71 -59.23 -16.18
C CYS A 17 -29.47 -59.64 -14.91
N GLY A 18 -28.82 -60.37 -14.00
CA GLY A 18 -29.42 -60.81 -12.74
C GLY A 18 -29.75 -59.69 -11.73
N ASN A 19 -29.33 -58.45 -12.00
CA ASN A 19 -29.59 -57.30 -11.12
C ASN A 19 -30.75 -56.42 -11.63
N CYS A 20 -30.76 -56.06 -12.92
CA CYS A 20 -31.78 -55.14 -13.48
C CYS A 20 -32.75 -55.79 -14.49
N GLY A 21 -32.56 -57.06 -14.86
CA GLY A 21 -33.43 -57.77 -15.80
C GLY A 21 -33.25 -57.42 -17.28
N ALA A 22 -32.34 -56.50 -17.62
CA ALA A 22 -32.09 -56.10 -19.01
C ALA A 22 -31.45 -57.25 -19.85
N PRO A 23 -31.74 -57.36 -21.16
CA PRO A 23 -31.15 -58.36 -22.04
C PRO A 23 -29.63 -58.17 -22.17
N ALA A 24 -28.89 -59.29 -22.18
CA ALA A 24 -27.44 -59.30 -22.16
C ALA A 24 -26.82 -58.89 -23.51
N GLN A 25 -26.83 -57.59 -23.81
CA GLN A 25 -25.98 -56.99 -24.83
C GLN A 25 -24.71 -56.48 -24.14
N GLY A 26 -23.73 -57.37 -24.01
CA GLY A 26 -22.45 -57.03 -23.40
C GLY A 26 -21.55 -56.24 -24.35
N SER A 27 -21.04 -55.09 -23.91
CA SER A 27 -19.93 -54.41 -24.58
C SER A 27 -18.60 -54.74 -23.89
N ALA A 28 -17.51 -54.76 -24.66
CA ALA A 28 -16.14 -54.79 -24.12
C ALA A 28 -15.85 -53.46 -23.40
N LYS A 29 -15.14 -53.53 -22.27
CA LYS A 29 -14.80 -52.39 -21.38
C LYS A 29 -14.48 -51.11 -22.17
N PRO A 30 -15.07 -49.95 -21.84
CA PRO A 30 -14.44 -48.68 -22.18
C PRO A 30 -13.07 -48.64 -21.51
N GLY A 31 -12.03 -48.38 -22.31
CA GLY A 31 -10.66 -48.23 -21.84
C GLY A 31 -10.59 -47.23 -20.70
N MET A 32 -9.84 -47.61 -19.67
CA MET A 32 -9.50 -46.78 -18.53
C MET A 32 -8.77 -45.54 -19.06
N SER A 33 -9.46 -44.40 -19.10
CA SER A 33 -8.85 -43.11 -19.32
C SER A 33 -7.86 -42.88 -18.19
N THR A 34 -6.56 -42.92 -18.50
CA THR A 34 -5.50 -42.44 -17.61
C THR A 34 -5.67 -40.93 -17.47
N SER A 35 -6.53 -40.50 -16.54
CA SER A 35 -6.47 -39.13 -16.05
C SER A 35 -5.10 -38.95 -15.40
N LYS A 36 -4.29 -38.11 -16.05
CA LYS A 36 -3.05 -37.54 -15.52
C LYS A 36 -3.31 -37.15 -14.05
N PRO A 37 -2.43 -37.49 -13.08
CA PRO A 37 -2.59 -37.02 -11.71
C PRO A 37 -2.65 -35.49 -11.74
N THR A 38 -3.84 -34.93 -11.52
CA THR A 38 -4.01 -33.50 -11.36
C THR A 38 -3.26 -33.15 -10.09
N LEU A 39 -2.12 -32.47 -10.22
CA LEU A 39 -1.45 -31.83 -9.10
C LEU A 39 -2.52 -31.08 -8.29
N PRO A 40 -2.49 -31.16 -6.94
CA PRO A 40 -3.39 -30.35 -6.14
C PRO A 40 -3.26 -28.90 -6.62
N PRO A 41 -4.40 -28.17 -6.76
CA PRO A 41 -4.34 -26.79 -7.19
C PRO A 41 -3.32 -26.06 -6.33
N PRO A 42 -2.45 -25.22 -6.93
CA PRO A 42 -1.47 -24.47 -6.16
C PRO A 42 -2.20 -23.79 -5.00
N PRO A 43 -1.65 -23.80 -3.78
CA PRO A 43 -2.31 -23.19 -2.64
C PRO A 43 -2.73 -21.78 -3.04
N ILE A 44 -4.05 -21.56 -3.07
CA ILE A 44 -4.64 -20.27 -3.38
C ILE A 44 -3.90 -19.28 -2.48
N PRO A 45 -3.21 -18.26 -3.04
CA PRO A 45 -2.54 -17.26 -2.23
C PRO A 45 -3.55 -16.77 -1.21
N ARG A 46 -3.25 -16.93 0.09
CA ARG A 46 -4.09 -16.41 1.18
C ARG A 46 -4.45 -14.99 0.78
N VAL A 47 -5.71 -14.75 0.46
CA VAL A 47 -6.20 -13.39 0.24
C VAL A 47 -5.97 -12.70 1.58
N GLU A 48 -4.91 -11.91 1.66
CA GLU A 48 -4.65 -11.06 2.81
C GLU A 48 -5.94 -10.30 3.07
N ALA A 49 -6.48 -10.47 4.28
CA ALA A 49 -7.78 -9.93 4.67
C ALA A 49 -7.91 -8.48 4.16
N SER A 50 -8.94 -8.21 3.37
CA SER A 50 -9.16 -6.90 2.74
C SER A 50 -9.31 -5.84 3.83
N VAL A 51 -8.24 -5.08 4.07
CA VAL A 51 -8.32 -3.92 4.95
C VAL A 51 -9.10 -2.81 4.24
N PRO A 52 -9.77 -1.90 4.99
CA PRO A 52 -10.37 -0.72 4.38
C PRO A 52 -9.35 0.02 3.52
N GLN A 53 -9.69 0.34 2.27
CA GLN A 53 -8.78 1.05 1.36
C GLN A 53 -8.87 2.57 1.52
N VAL A 54 -9.89 3.07 2.22
CA VAL A 54 -10.00 4.49 2.58
C VAL A 54 -9.46 4.67 4.00
N ARG A 55 -8.16 5.04 4.12
CA ARG A 55 -7.49 5.24 5.42
C ARG A 55 -6.78 6.60 5.48
N PRO A 56 -7.52 7.72 5.66
CA PRO A 56 -6.97 9.07 5.64
C PRO A 56 -5.81 9.26 6.62
N TRP A 57 -5.97 8.80 7.86
CA TRP A 57 -4.96 8.92 8.91
C TRP A 57 -3.68 8.17 8.59
N VAL A 58 -3.76 6.99 7.98
CA VAL A 58 -2.57 6.22 7.58
C VAL A 58 -1.77 6.98 6.52
N ARG A 59 -2.47 7.59 5.54
CA ARG A 59 -1.83 8.42 4.51
C ARG A 59 -1.19 9.67 5.11
N TYR A 60 -1.87 10.32 6.06
CA TYR A 60 -1.37 11.48 6.77
C TYR A 60 -0.11 11.14 7.57
N TRP A 61 -0.16 10.14 8.44
CA TRP A 61 0.97 9.78 9.29
C TRP A 61 2.17 9.25 8.50
N ALA A 62 1.95 8.54 7.39
CA ALA A 62 3.02 8.19 6.47
C ALA A 62 3.75 9.42 5.92
N ARG A 63 3.00 10.48 5.56
CA ARG A 63 3.56 11.74 5.06
C ARG A 63 4.25 12.54 6.17
N MET A 64 3.67 12.60 7.37
CA MET A 64 4.29 13.31 8.50
C MET A 64 5.59 12.62 8.94
N PHE A 65 5.62 11.28 8.95
CA PHE A 65 6.84 10.52 9.20
C PHE A 65 7.94 10.89 8.22
N ASP A 66 7.63 10.88 6.93
CA ASP A 66 8.54 11.25 5.84
C ASP A 66 9.12 12.68 6.03
N ILE A 67 8.24 13.67 6.27
CA ILE A 67 8.66 15.07 6.47
C ILE A 67 9.51 15.22 7.74
N TYR A 68 9.11 14.63 8.86
CA TYR A 68 9.85 14.74 10.12
C TYR A 68 11.21 14.04 10.04
N LEU A 69 11.28 12.89 9.37
CA LEU A 69 12.54 12.21 9.12
C LEU A 69 13.47 13.09 8.29
N ALA A 70 12.96 13.73 7.24
CA ALA A 70 13.72 14.69 6.43
C ALA A 70 14.15 15.92 7.25
N SER A 71 13.28 16.46 8.12
CA SER A 71 13.61 17.56 9.03
C SER A 71 14.73 17.21 10.00
N ILE A 72 14.72 16.00 10.58
CA ILE A 72 15.79 15.54 11.48
C ILE A 72 17.12 15.49 10.71
N VAL A 73 17.14 14.83 9.55
CA VAL A 73 18.36 14.68 8.74
C VAL A 73 18.90 16.05 8.30
N ALA A 74 18.03 16.91 7.77
CA ALA A 74 18.42 18.25 7.33
C ALA A 74 18.85 19.15 8.49
N GLY A 75 18.16 19.07 9.63
CA GLY A 75 18.46 19.85 10.83
C GLY A 75 19.82 19.49 11.41
N PHE A 76 20.13 18.19 11.53
CA PHE A 76 21.46 17.73 11.93
C PHE A 76 22.56 18.18 10.96
N ALA A 77 22.34 18.03 9.65
CA ALA A 77 23.30 18.45 8.64
C ALA A 77 23.59 19.96 8.72
N ILE A 78 22.55 20.78 8.81
CA ILE A 78 22.68 22.24 8.94
C ILE A 78 23.33 22.62 10.27
N GLY A 79 22.96 21.99 11.38
CA GLY A 79 23.55 22.28 12.70
C GLY A 79 25.05 22.00 12.76
N ILE A 80 25.53 20.99 12.03
CA ILE A 80 26.97 20.70 11.90
C ILE A 80 27.67 21.75 11.03
N LEU A 81 27.05 22.17 9.92
CA LEU A 81 27.66 23.10 8.96
C LEU A 81 27.58 24.57 9.40
N ASN A 82 26.51 24.93 10.12
CA ASN A 82 26.24 26.26 10.62
C ASN A 82 25.48 26.17 11.96
N PRO A 83 26.19 26.11 13.10
CA PRO A 83 25.58 26.02 14.43
C PRO A 83 24.62 27.16 14.78
N ASN A 84 24.77 28.32 14.13
CA ASN A 84 23.95 29.51 14.40
C ASN A 84 22.77 29.67 13.42
N ALA A 85 22.52 28.70 12.53
CA ALA A 85 21.50 28.78 11.49
C ALA A 85 20.07 29.04 12.02
N PHE A 86 19.81 28.71 13.28
CA PHE A 86 18.48 28.78 13.91
C PHE A 86 18.34 29.90 14.96
N ASN A 87 19.34 30.78 15.10
CA ASN A 87 19.32 31.84 16.13
C ASN A 87 18.38 33.00 15.77
N GLU A 88 18.14 33.21 14.48
CA GLU A 88 17.29 34.31 14.00
C GLU A 88 15.81 33.97 14.10
N LYS A 89 14.99 34.97 14.45
CA LYS A 89 13.54 34.81 14.52
C LYS A 89 12.98 34.39 13.16
N GLY A 90 12.23 33.29 13.14
CA GLY A 90 11.60 32.75 11.93
C GLY A 90 12.47 31.81 11.10
N SER A 91 13.73 31.59 11.49
CA SER A 91 14.61 30.59 10.87
C SER A 91 14.00 29.19 10.89
N ASP A 92 13.37 28.78 12.00
CA ASP A 92 12.67 27.50 12.13
C ASP A 92 11.52 27.34 11.12
N GLN A 93 10.73 28.40 10.94
CA GLN A 93 9.61 28.41 10.00
C GLN A 93 10.12 28.35 8.56
N LEU A 94 11.16 29.12 8.23
CA LEU A 94 11.79 29.07 6.91
C LEU A 94 12.38 27.69 6.63
N PHE A 95 13.07 27.11 7.60
CA PHE A 95 13.62 25.76 7.51
C PHE A 95 12.51 24.74 7.27
N ALA A 96 11.41 24.78 8.01
CA ALA A 96 10.28 23.90 7.80
C ALA A 96 9.70 24.02 6.37
N LEU A 97 9.54 25.24 5.86
CA LEU A 97 9.06 25.48 4.49
C LEU A 97 10.04 24.91 3.44
N VAL A 98 11.33 25.14 3.62
CA VAL A 98 12.38 24.63 2.73
C VAL A 98 12.40 23.09 2.74
N VAL A 99 12.34 22.45 3.91
CA VAL A 99 12.32 20.99 4.03
C VAL A 99 11.07 20.40 3.37
N ILE A 100 9.89 20.97 3.64
CA ILE A 100 8.63 20.50 3.05
C ILE A 100 8.65 20.63 1.53
N PHE A 101 9.23 21.71 0.99
CA PHE A 101 9.38 21.90 -0.44
C PHE A 101 10.45 20.96 -1.05
N ALA A 102 11.62 20.84 -0.43
CA ALA A 102 12.67 19.91 -0.85
C ALA A 102 12.18 18.46 -0.87
N TRP A 103 11.31 18.09 0.07
CA TRP A 103 10.69 16.78 0.13
C TRP A 103 9.87 16.44 -1.12
N VAL A 104 9.38 17.42 -1.89
CA VAL A 104 8.69 17.18 -3.17
C VAL A 104 9.59 16.45 -4.17
N PHE A 105 10.85 16.88 -4.27
CA PHE A 105 11.83 16.29 -5.16
C PHE A 105 12.35 14.96 -4.61
N ILE A 106 12.62 14.90 -3.30
CA ILE A 106 13.10 13.70 -2.63
C ILE A 106 12.06 12.56 -2.74
N GLU A 107 10.78 12.86 -2.49
CA GLU A 107 9.71 11.88 -2.67
C GLU A 107 9.63 11.39 -4.10
N ALA A 108 9.76 12.28 -5.10
CA ALA A 108 9.76 11.88 -6.50
C ALA A 108 10.89 10.90 -6.83
N ILE A 109 12.10 11.12 -6.30
CA ILE A 109 13.23 10.19 -6.43
C ILE A 109 12.91 8.83 -5.78
N PHE A 110 12.39 8.83 -4.55
CA PHE A 110 12.03 7.59 -3.86
C PHE A 110 10.96 6.78 -4.61
N LEU A 111 9.93 7.46 -5.12
CA LEU A 111 8.84 6.81 -5.83
C LEU A 111 9.26 6.30 -7.21
N SER A 112 10.20 6.97 -7.89
CA SER A 112 10.67 6.51 -9.20
C SER A 112 11.73 5.41 -9.14
N THR A 113 12.56 5.39 -8.10
CA THR A 113 13.66 4.43 -7.95
C THR A 113 13.28 3.21 -7.10
N VAL A 114 12.70 3.45 -5.93
CA VAL A 114 12.36 2.39 -4.94
C VAL A 114 10.87 2.00 -5.04
N GLY A 115 10.03 2.88 -5.58
CA GLY A 115 8.58 2.68 -5.63
C GLY A 115 7.85 2.96 -4.31
N THR A 116 8.56 3.43 -3.28
CA THR A 116 7.99 3.78 -1.98
C THR A 116 8.89 4.75 -1.21
N THR A 117 8.35 5.41 -0.18
CA THR A 117 9.11 6.23 0.78
C THR A 117 9.21 5.51 2.13
N PRO A 118 10.15 5.90 3.03
CA PRO A 118 10.27 5.28 4.35
C PRO A 118 8.96 5.24 5.14
N GLY A 119 8.21 6.34 5.15
CA GLY A 119 6.89 6.44 5.80
C GLY A 119 5.84 5.58 5.11
N LYS A 120 5.74 5.60 3.77
CA LYS A 120 4.78 4.75 3.05
C LYS A 120 5.06 3.27 3.25
N TRP A 121 6.34 2.88 3.27
CA TRP A 121 6.76 1.54 3.63
C TRP A 121 6.34 1.19 5.05
N LEU A 122 6.65 2.03 6.04
CA LEU A 122 6.33 1.81 7.45
C LEU A 122 4.82 1.62 7.66
N PHE A 123 4.02 2.48 7.03
CA PHE A 123 2.57 2.51 7.13
C PHE A 123 1.84 1.62 6.10
N LYS A 124 2.58 0.79 5.36
CA LYS A 124 2.03 -0.17 4.39
C LYS A 124 1.03 0.48 3.42
N THR A 125 1.46 1.59 2.83
CA THR A 125 0.70 2.35 1.83
C THR A 125 1.46 2.29 0.52
N ARG A 126 0.80 1.85 -0.56
CA ARG A 126 1.41 1.74 -1.89
C ARG A 126 0.63 2.58 -2.89
N ILE A 127 1.38 3.30 -3.71
CA ILE A 127 0.83 4.04 -4.86
C ILE A 127 0.88 3.09 -6.06
N VAL A 128 -0.25 2.94 -6.74
CA VAL A 128 -0.39 2.12 -7.94
C VAL A 128 -0.67 3.05 -9.12
N PRO A 129 0.26 3.16 -10.09
CA PRO A 129 0.04 3.89 -11.34
C PRO A 129 -1.09 3.28 -12.19
N PRO A 130 -1.74 4.07 -13.05
CA PRO A 130 -2.82 3.57 -13.92
C PRO A 130 -2.38 2.45 -14.87
N HIS A 131 -1.12 2.48 -15.35
CA HIS A 131 -0.57 1.48 -16.27
C HIS A 131 0.20 0.35 -15.56
N GLY A 132 0.16 0.28 -14.23
CA GLY A 132 1.02 -0.62 -13.45
C GLY A 132 2.50 -0.24 -13.51
N GLY A 133 3.35 -1.01 -12.81
CA GLY A 133 4.80 -0.77 -12.78
C GLY A 133 5.27 0.31 -11.79
N THR A 134 6.50 0.81 -12.01
CA THR A 134 7.13 1.89 -11.24
C THR A 134 6.74 3.26 -11.80
N LEU A 135 6.70 4.30 -10.97
CA LEU A 135 6.39 5.65 -11.44
C LEU A 135 7.60 6.21 -12.19
N ASP A 136 7.37 6.89 -13.31
CA ASP A 136 8.39 7.78 -13.86
C ASP A 136 8.61 8.98 -12.92
N TYR A 137 9.83 9.53 -12.90
CA TYR A 137 10.19 10.65 -12.03
C TYR A 137 9.30 11.88 -12.29
N SER A 138 9.03 12.23 -13.55
CA SER A 138 8.20 13.40 -13.88
C SER A 138 6.77 13.25 -13.34
N THR A 139 6.23 12.04 -13.43
CA THR A 139 4.90 11.68 -12.95
C THR A 139 4.84 11.69 -11.42
N ALA A 140 5.87 11.13 -10.77
CA ALA A 140 6.00 11.18 -9.31
C ALA A 140 6.14 12.62 -8.78
N LEU A 141 6.94 13.45 -9.47
CA LEU A 141 7.16 14.85 -9.13
C LEU A 141 5.88 15.68 -9.28
N SER A 142 5.18 15.54 -10.41
CA SER A 142 3.88 16.19 -10.64
C SER A 142 2.89 15.86 -9.52
N ARG A 143 2.76 14.57 -9.17
CA ARG A 143 1.91 14.14 -8.06
C ARG A 143 2.35 14.74 -6.73
N SER A 144 3.65 14.71 -6.42
CA SER A 144 4.19 15.23 -5.17
C SER A 144 3.96 16.74 -5.02
N PHE A 145 4.11 17.49 -6.11
CA PHE A 145 3.85 18.92 -6.15
C PHE A 145 2.37 19.24 -5.89
N LYS A 146 1.45 18.47 -6.49
CA LYS A 146 0.01 18.60 -6.22
C LYS A 146 -0.33 18.31 -4.75
N VAL A 147 0.33 17.33 -4.11
CA VAL A 147 0.18 17.05 -2.68
C VAL A 147 0.71 18.20 -1.83
N TRP A 148 1.86 18.78 -2.18
CA TRP A 148 2.42 19.95 -1.49
C TRP A 148 1.49 21.17 -1.57
N TRP A 149 0.97 21.48 -2.75
CA TRP A 149 0.06 22.61 -2.95
C TRP A 149 -1.33 22.38 -2.35
N ARG A 150 -2.01 21.28 -2.71
CA ARG A 150 -3.43 21.04 -2.38
C ARG A 150 -3.66 20.24 -1.11
N GLY A 151 -2.64 19.55 -0.62
CA GLY A 151 -2.69 18.74 0.60
C GLY A 151 -2.04 19.43 1.78
N LEU A 152 -0.86 20.04 1.58
CA LEU A 152 -0.11 20.72 2.63
C LEU A 152 -0.24 22.25 2.58
N GLY A 153 -1.03 22.83 1.67
CA GLY A 153 -1.20 24.29 1.61
C GLY A 153 0.14 25.04 1.62
N ILE A 154 1.10 24.57 0.81
CA ILE A 154 2.51 25.03 0.70
C ILE A 154 3.35 24.99 2.00
N GLY A 155 2.83 24.41 3.07
CA GLY A 155 3.51 24.27 4.36
C GLY A 155 3.15 25.34 5.40
N PHE A 156 2.30 26.32 5.07
CA PHE A 156 1.82 27.29 6.08
C PHE A 156 0.81 26.61 7.01
N PRO A 157 0.89 26.78 8.35
CA PRO A 157 0.06 26.00 9.29
C PRO A 157 -1.45 26.11 9.06
N LEU A 158 -1.98 27.34 8.89
CA LEU A 158 -3.42 27.55 8.69
C LEU A 158 -3.90 27.03 7.33
N ALA A 159 -3.13 27.27 6.27
CA ALA A 159 -3.44 26.75 4.94
C ALA A 159 -3.36 25.22 4.89
N SER A 160 -2.35 24.63 5.54
CA SER A 160 -2.20 23.18 5.71
C SER A 160 -3.41 22.58 6.40
N LEU A 161 -3.87 23.18 7.51
CA LEU A 161 -5.02 22.69 8.26
C LEU A 161 -6.28 22.66 7.41
N ILE A 162 -6.60 23.78 6.72
CA ILE A 162 -7.78 23.88 5.87
C ILE A 162 -7.71 22.86 4.73
N THR A 163 -6.57 22.80 4.02
CA THR A 163 -6.40 21.89 2.89
C THR A 163 -6.46 20.41 3.30
N LEU A 164 -5.90 20.05 4.46
CA LEU A 164 -6.00 18.70 5.02
C LEU A 164 -7.44 18.34 5.42
N ILE A 165 -8.19 19.24 6.05
CA ILE A 165 -9.61 19.01 6.39
C ILE A 165 -10.42 18.76 5.12
N VAL A 166 -10.24 19.61 4.10
CA VAL A 166 -10.93 19.47 2.81
C VAL A 166 -10.51 18.16 2.11
N ALA A 167 -9.23 17.82 2.11
CA ALA A 167 -8.72 16.59 1.51
C ALA A 167 -9.25 15.36 2.25
N HIS A 168 -9.34 15.40 3.57
CA HIS A 168 -9.94 14.35 4.39
C HIS A 168 -11.40 14.13 4.00
N GLY A 169 -12.22 15.19 3.97
CA GLY A 169 -13.63 15.10 3.58
C GLY A 169 -13.83 14.57 2.15
N LYS A 170 -12.98 15.00 1.20
CA LYS A 170 -13.01 14.47 -0.19
C LYS A 170 -12.61 13.00 -0.25
N LEU A 171 -11.61 12.58 0.52
CA LEU A 171 -11.15 11.20 0.55
C LEU A 171 -12.18 10.27 1.19
N THR A 172 -12.79 10.66 2.31
CA THR A 172 -13.80 9.84 2.99
C THR A 172 -15.09 9.75 2.19
N LYS A 173 -15.51 10.84 1.53
CA LYS A 173 -16.73 10.85 0.71
C LYS A 173 -16.56 10.15 -0.64
N ASN A 174 -15.44 10.38 -1.33
CA ASN A 174 -15.27 9.93 -2.71
C ASN A 174 -14.29 8.75 -2.87
N GLY A 175 -13.67 8.29 -1.79
CA GLY A 175 -12.64 7.23 -1.81
C GLY A 175 -11.30 7.64 -2.44
N ILE A 176 -11.17 8.85 -2.98
CA ILE A 176 -10.00 9.31 -3.73
C ILE A 176 -9.78 10.82 -3.59
N THR A 177 -8.52 11.21 -3.40
CA THR A 177 -8.04 12.61 -3.32
C THR A 177 -7.87 13.24 -4.70
N THR A 178 -7.92 14.57 -4.78
CA THR A 178 -7.89 15.28 -6.08
C THR A 178 -6.61 15.01 -6.85
N TRP A 179 -5.45 15.07 -6.20
CA TRP A 179 -4.16 14.81 -6.86
C TRP A 179 -3.95 13.35 -7.30
N ASP A 180 -4.67 12.39 -6.71
CA ASP A 180 -4.62 11.00 -7.18
C ASP A 180 -5.59 10.79 -8.36
N ARG A 181 -6.73 11.49 -8.36
CA ARG A 181 -7.71 11.45 -9.44
C ARG A 181 -7.16 12.00 -10.76
N ASP A 182 -6.43 13.11 -10.71
CA ASP A 182 -5.96 13.83 -11.91
C ASP A 182 -5.16 12.94 -12.87
N ASP A 183 -4.33 12.05 -12.33
CA ASP A 183 -3.45 11.17 -13.11
C ASP A 183 -3.83 9.68 -12.95
N GLY A 184 -5.00 9.38 -12.39
CA GLY A 184 -5.51 8.00 -12.26
C GLY A 184 -4.76 7.11 -11.28
N PHE A 185 -4.13 7.67 -10.25
CA PHE A 185 -3.46 6.88 -9.21
C PHE A 185 -4.46 6.19 -8.29
N THR A 186 -4.15 4.94 -7.95
CA THR A 186 -4.86 4.19 -6.89
C THR A 186 -3.96 4.03 -5.68
N ILE A 187 -4.50 4.23 -4.48
CA ILE A 187 -3.79 4.01 -3.23
C ILE A 187 -4.28 2.71 -2.63
N THR A 188 -3.34 1.81 -2.35
CA THR A 188 -3.63 0.54 -1.68
C THR A 188 -3.00 0.51 -0.30
N HIS A 189 -3.69 -0.15 0.62
CA HIS A 189 -3.26 -0.33 2.00
C HIS A 189 -3.24 -1.81 2.36
N GLU A 190 -2.25 -2.19 3.16
CA GLU A 190 -2.17 -3.52 3.78
C GLU A 190 -2.34 -3.42 5.31
N ARG A 191 -2.38 -4.58 5.97
CA ARG A 191 -2.37 -4.65 7.43
C ARG A 191 -1.02 -4.19 7.98
N ILE A 192 -1.06 -3.21 8.89
CA ILE A 192 0.15 -2.72 9.58
C ILE A 192 0.40 -3.63 10.78
N GLY A 193 1.56 -4.29 10.82
CA GLY A 193 1.95 -5.16 11.94
C GLY A 193 2.27 -4.36 13.20
N VAL A 194 2.12 -5.00 14.38
CA VAL A 194 2.32 -4.37 15.70
C VAL A 194 3.69 -3.72 15.84
N LEU A 195 4.76 -4.38 15.38
CA LEU A 195 6.11 -3.83 15.43
C LEU A 195 6.24 -2.49 14.68
N ARG A 196 5.62 -2.36 13.50
CA ARG A 196 5.65 -1.11 12.71
C ARG A 196 4.88 0.01 13.42
N VAL A 197 3.80 -0.33 14.12
CA VAL A 197 3.05 0.62 14.95
C VAL A 197 3.93 1.11 16.12
N LEU A 198 4.60 0.20 16.82
CA LEU A 198 5.52 0.56 17.91
C LEU A 198 6.67 1.46 17.42
N VAL A 199 7.28 1.12 16.28
CA VAL A 199 8.31 1.95 15.64
C VAL A 199 7.78 3.36 15.34
N ALA A 200 6.57 3.47 14.78
CA ALA A 200 5.98 4.77 14.49
C ALA A 200 5.72 5.58 15.78
N ILE A 201 5.19 4.95 16.83
CA ILE A 201 4.95 5.60 18.13
C ILE A 201 6.26 6.14 18.70
N VAL A 202 7.28 5.27 18.82
CA VAL A 202 8.60 5.65 19.35
C VAL A 202 9.20 6.80 18.55
N PHE A 203 9.10 6.76 17.22
CA PHE A 203 9.59 7.82 16.36
C PHE A 203 8.90 9.16 16.65
N PHE A 204 7.57 9.21 16.67
CA PHE A 204 6.83 10.47 16.91
C PHE A 204 7.03 10.99 18.34
N THR A 205 7.09 10.11 19.34
CA THR A 205 7.41 10.51 20.71
C THR A 205 8.83 11.04 20.83
N GLY A 206 9.80 10.39 20.18
CA GLY A 206 11.20 10.83 20.17
C GLY A 206 11.37 12.17 19.46
N PHE A 207 10.68 12.38 18.34
CA PHE A 207 10.65 13.66 17.64
C PHE A 207 10.07 14.77 18.52
N LEU A 208 8.94 14.51 19.20
CA LEU A 208 8.35 15.49 20.12
C LEU A 208 9.29 15.85 21.27
N LEU A 209 9.95 14.85 21.87
CA LEU A 209 10.95 15.08 22.93
C LEU A 209 12.13 15.90 22.42
N LEU A 210 12.61 15.64 21.21
CA LEU A 210 13.68 16.41 20.57
C LEU A 210 13.31 17.88 20.45
N ILE A 211 12.08 18.20 20.01
CA ILE A 211 11.60 19.58 19.90
C ILE A 211 11.51 20.24 21.28
N ILE A 212 10.97 19.53 22.29
CA ILE A 212 10.86 20.07 23.65
C ILE A 212 12.24 20.39 24.23
N VAL A 213 13.19 19.46 24.11
CA VAL A 213 14.56 19.64 24.61
C VAL A 213 15.28 20.75 23.85
N GLY A 214 15.14 20.80 22.52
CA GLY A 214 15.73 21.86 21.70
C GLY A 214 15.20 23.24 22.08
N ASN A 215 13.89 23.38 22.27
CA ASN A 215 13.30 24.64 22.71
C ASN A 215 13.74 25.04 24.13
N ALA A 216 13.87 24.07 25.04
CA ALA A 216 14.34 24.33 26.40
C ALA A 216 15.83 24.72 26.44
N ALA A 217 16.64 24.22 25.52
CA ALA A 217 18.06 24.59 25.40
C ALA A 217 18.27 26.00 24.80
N ASN A 218 17.28 26.50 24.04
CA ASN A 218 17.32 27.81 23.37
C ASN A 218 16.58 28.92 24.14
N ALA A 219 15.92 28.59 25.25
CA ALA A 219 15.17 29.53 26.12
C ALA A 219 16.06 30.10 27.23
#